data_AF-A0A6M8EPN1-F1
#
_entry.id   AF-A0A6M8EPN1-F1
#
_cell.length_a   1.000
_cell.length_b   1.000
_cell.length_c   1.000
_cell.angle_alpha   90.00
_cell.angle_beta   90.00
_cell.angle_gamma   90.00
#
_symmetry.space_group_name_H-M   'P 1'
#
loop_
_entity.id
_entity.type
_entity.pdbx_description
1 polymer ?
#
loop_
_entity_poly.entity_id
_entity_poly.type
_entity_poly.pdbx_seq_one_letter_code
_entity_poly.pdbx_strand_id
1 'polypeptide(L)'
;MTNEELIDLANELKSDETTNPIGVFEEFAKENNISQEELEQLLSKKYDCFKCESCHTFYCYDEYSFFDEKCIYCCDTDSEEEEY
;
A
#
# COMPACT_ATOMS: atom_id res chain seq x y z
N MET A 1 17.88 5.23 6.25
CA MET A 1 17.19 3.95 6.04
C MET A 1 17.76 2.81 6.86
N THR A 2 17.19 2.64 8.05
CA THR A 2 17.29 1.48 8.93
C THR A 2 16.03 0.61 8.75
N ASN A 3 16.07 -0.65 9.22
CA ASN A 3 14.89 -1.53 9.15
C ASN A 3 13.69 -0.98 9.96
N GLU A 4 13.94 -0.18 11.00
CA GLU A 4 12.89 0.43 11.83
C GLU A 4 12.11 1.48 11.05
N GLU A 5 12.79 2.35 10.29
CA GLU A 5 12.15 3.36 9.45
C GLU A 5 11.23 2.74 8.38
N LEU A 6 11.60 1.57 7.84
CA LEU A 6 10.76 0.85 6.87
C LEU A 6 9.54 0.19 7.50
N ILE A 7 9.65 -0.29 8.75
CA ILE A 7 8.53 -0.84 9.50
C ILE A 7 7.51 0.26 9.81
N ASP A 8 8.01 1.40 10.29
CA ASP A 8 7.18 2.56 10.62
C ASP A 8 6.43 3.03 9.37
N LEU A 9 7.16 3.19 8.26
CA LEU A 9 6.56 3.53 6.97
C LEU A 9 5.51 2.50 6.55
N ALA A 10 5.80 1.20 6.57
CA ALA A 10 4.83 0.18 6.16
C ALA A 10 3.55 0.23 7.00
N ASN A 11 3.67 0.45 8.31
CA ASN A 11 2.51 0.58 9.20
C ASN A 11 1.75 1.88 8.94
N GLU A 12 2.44 2.99 8.71
CA GLU A 12 1.81 4.28 8.40
C GLU A 12 1.06 4.23 7.07
N LEU A 13 1.65 3.61 6.04
CA LEU A 13 1.02 3.47 4.72
C LEU A 13 -0.25 2.61 4.75
N LYS A 14 -0.28 1.60 5.63
CA LYS A 14 -1.43 0.72 5.86
C LYS A 14 -2.41 1.27 6.89
N SER A 15 -2.07 2.37 7.57
CA SER A 15 -2.94 2.98 8.55
C SER A 15 -4.05 3.75 7.84
N ASP A 16 -5.29 3.45 8.22
CA ASP A 16 -6.49 4.18 7.75
C ASP A 16 -6.48 5.66 8.20
N GLU A 17 -5.65 6.01 9.19
CA GLU A 17 -5.46 7.39 9.64
C GLU A 17 -4.64 8.22 8.63
N THR A 18 -3.86 7.57 7.77
CA THR A 18 -2.99 8.24 6.81
C THR A 18 -3.82 8.67 5.60
N THR A 19 -4.14 9.95 5.56
CA THR A 19 -5.00 10.51 4.49
C THR A 19 -4.31 10.55 3.12
N ASN A 20 -2.97 10.52 3.08
CA ASN A 20 -2.20 10.55 1.83
C ASN A 20 -0.98 9.60 1.88
N PRO A 21 -1.21 8.27 1.84
CA PRO A 21 -0.12 7.30 1.97
C PRO A 21 0.83 7.36 0.77
N ILE A 22 0.35 7.69 -0.43
CA ILE A 22 1.24 7.91 -1.58
C ILE A 22 2.21 9.07 -1.34
N GLY A 23 1.72 10.21 -0.85
CA GLY A 23 2.58 11.36 -0.56
C GLY A 23 3.70 10.99 0.41
N VAL A 24 3.36 10.27 1.48
CA VAL A 24 4.33 9.76 2.47
C VAL A 24 5.35 8.84 1.81
N PHE A 25 4.90 7.89 1.00
CA PHE A 25 5.77 6.95 0.30
C PHE A 25 6.74 7.66 -0.66
N GLU A 26 6.25 8.62 -1.46
CA GLU A 26 7.07 9.37 -2.41
C GLU A 26 8.06 10.29 -1.70
N GLU A 27 7.63 10.95 -0.62
CA GLU A 27 8.48 11.82 0.20
C GLU A 27 9.59 11.01 0.86
N PHE A 28 9.25 9.87 1.48
CA PHE A 28 10.22 8.97 2.10
C PHE A 28 11.25 8.46 1.09
N ALA A 29 10.81 8.09 -0.11
CA ALA A 29 11.70 7.64 -1.19
C ALA A 29 12.70 8.74 -1.57
N LYS A 30 12.21 9.97 -1.70
CA LYS A 30 13.02 11.13 -2.04
C LYS A 30 14.01 11.52 -0.93
N GLU A 31 13.56 11.52 0.32
CA GLU A 31 14.40 11.81 1.49
C GLU A 31 15.53 10.80 1.66
N ASN A 32 15.24 9.52 1.44
CA ASN A 32 16.23 8.45 1.54
C ASN A 32 17.03 8.22 0.26
N ASN A 33 16.79 9.00 -0.80
CA ASN A 33 17.46 8.87 -2.10
C ASN A 33 17.32 7.46 -2.73
N ILE A 34 16.16 6.84 -2.54
CA ILE A 34 15.79 5.53 -3.10
C ILE A 34 14.74 5.71 -4.21
N SER A 35 14.75 4.84 -5.21
CA SER A 35 13.69 4.81 -6.21
C SER A 35 12.41 4.21 -5.62
N GLN A 36 11.26 4.73 -6.06
CA GLN A 36 9.96 4.21 -5.65
C GLN A 36 9.84 2.69 -5.89
N GLU A 37 10.31 2.20 -7.04
CA GLU A 37 10.35 0.76 -7.34
C GLU A 37 11.18 -0.04 -6.34
N GLU A 38 12.34 0.45 -5.90
CA GLU A 38 13.15 -0.26 -4.90
C GLU A 38 12.48 -0.25 -3.53
N LEU A 39 11.86 0.87 -3.15
CA LEU A 39 11.12 0.97 -1.89
C LEU A 39 9.92 0.02 -1.88
N GLU A 40 9.18 -0.07 -2.97
CA GLU A 40 8.07 -1.00 -3.14
C GLU A 40 8.52 -2.46 -3.08
N GLN A 41 9.64 -2.81 -3.72
CA GLN A 41 10.21 -4.16 -3.63
C GLN A 41 10.66 -4.51 -2.20
N LEU A 42 11.17 -3.54 -1.45
CA LEU A 42 11.55 -3.75 -0.05
C LEU A 42 10.32 -3.96 0.83
N LEU A 43 9.31 -3.11 0.67
CA LEU A 43 8.05 -3.16 1.41
C LEU A 43 7.27 -4.45 1.14
N SER A 44 7.14 -4.85 -0.12
CA SER A 44 6.47 -6.10 -0.51
C SER A 44 7.20 -7.34 -0.01
N LYS A 45 8.54 -7.42 -0.14
CA LYS A 45 9.30 -8.62 0.26
C LYS A 45 9.45 -8.81 1.76
N LYS A 46 9.55 -7.73 2.54
CA LYS A 46 9.88 -7.80 3.97
C LYS A 46 8.70 -7.50 4.89
N TYR A 47 7.73 -6.72 4.43
CA TYR A 47 6.69 -6.14 5.27
C TYR A 47 5.27 -6.37 4.72
N ASP A 48 5.15 -7.24 3.71
CA ASP A 48 3.90 -7.57 3.03
C ASP A 48 3.09 -6.31 2.71
N CYS A 49 3.74 -5.25 2.21
CA CYS A 49 3.08 -3.99 1.92
C CYS A 49 3.12 -3.74 0.41
N PHE A 50 1.96 -3.86 -0.22
CA PHE A 50 1.77 -3.77 -1.67
C PHE A 50 1.03 -2.48 -2.00
N LYS A 51 1.53 -1.76 -3.00
CA LYS A 51 0.85 -0.57 -3.51
C LYS A 51 -0.15 -0.97 -4.57
N CYS A 52 -1.39 -0.51 -4.45
CA CYS A 52 -2.34 -0.65 -5.53
C CYS A 52 -2.12 0.44 -6.59
N GLU A 53 -1.99 0.05 -7.86
CA GLU A 53 -1.90 1.01 -8.96
C GLU A 53 -3.25 1.67 -9.29
N SER A 54 -4.38 1.05 -8.91
CA SER A 54 -5.73 1.54 -9.22
C SER A 54 -6.28 2.51 -8.18
N CYS A 55 -6.29 2.13 -6.90
CA CYS A 55 -6.81 2.96 -5.81
C CYS A 55 -5.72 3.66 -5.01
N HIS A 56 -4.45 3.46 -5.36
CA HIS A 56 -3.33 4.13 -4.70
C HIS A 56 -3.20 3.84 -3.20
N THR A 57 -3.93 2.82 -2.71
CA THR A 57 -3.92 2.36 -1.32
C THR A 57 -2.88 1.27 -1.14
N PHE A 58 -2.28 1.21 0.04
CA PHE A 58 -1.35 0.14 0.40
C PHE A 58 -2.08 -0.95 1.15
N TYR A 59 -1.84 -2.21 0.78
CA TYR A 59 -2.57 -3.35 1.29
C TYR A 59 -1.61 -4.53 1.57
N CYS A 60 -2.01 -5.41 2.48
CA CYS A 60 -1.30 -6.64 2.78
C CYS A 60 -1.70 -7.79 1.86
N TYR A 61 -0.93 -8.88 1.89
CA TYR A 61 -1.30 -10.11 1.20
C TYR A 61 -2.68 -10.65 1.63
N ASP A 62 -3.05 -10.51 2.91
CA ASP A 62 -4.40 -10.83 3.41
C ASP A 62 -5.51 -9.95 2.79
N GLU A 63 -5.16 -8.76 2.33
CA GLU A 63 -6.06 -7.77 1.72
C GLU A 63 -6.03 -7.86 0.17
N TYR A 64 -5.49 -8.96 -0.36
CA TYR A 64 -5.53 -9.30 -1.77
C TYR A 64 -6.65 -10.33 -2.01
N SER A 65 -7.62 -9.97 -2.86
CA SER A 65 -8.67 -10.91 -3.26
C SER A 65 -8.12 -11.90 -4.29
N PHE A 66 -7.92 -13.15 -3.88
CA PHE A 66 -7.48 -14.23 -4.77
C PHE A 66 -8.54 -14.62 -5.82
N PHE A 67 -9.80 -14.28 -5.57
CA PHE A 67 -10.92 -14.55 -6.49
C PHE A 67 -10.97 -13.54 -7.64
N ASP A 68 -10.77 -12.27 -7.33
CA ASP A 68 -10.82 -11.17 -8.29
C ASP A 68 -9.44 -10.74 -8.79
N GLU A 69 -8.37 -11.34 -8.27
CA GLU A 69 -6.96 -11.00 -8.51
C GLU A 69 -6.65 -9.51 -8.32
N LYS A 70 -7.42 -8.84 -7.44
CA LYS A 70 -7.42 -7.39 -7.22
C LYS A 70 -7.28 -7.04 -5.75
N CYS A 71 -6.90 -5.79 -5.49
CA CYS A 71 -6.91 -5.22 -4.15
C CYS A 71 -8.35 -5.24 -3.60
N ILE A 72 -8.56 -5.65 -2.33
CA ILE A 72 -9.92 -5.70 -1.76
C ILE A 72 -10.62 -4.33 -1.82
N TYR A 73 -9.87 -3.25 -1.63
CA TYR A 73 -10.39 -1.88 -1.69
C TYR A 73 -10.92 -1.48 -3.08
N CYS A 74 -10.33 -2.06 -4.13
CA CYS A 74 -10.73 -1.89 -5.52
C CYS A 74 -11.95 -2.76 -5.84
N CYS A 75 -12.10 -3.87 -5.11
CA CYS A 75 -13.16 -4.83 -5.26
C CYS A 75 -14.45 -4.33 -4.58
N ASP A 76 -14.32 -3.72 -3.40
CA ASP A 76 -15.44 -3.09 -2.68
C ASP A 76 -16.07 -1.93 -3.48
N THR A 77 -15.31 -1.22 -4.32
CA THR A 77 -15.88 -0.14 -5.16
C THR A 77 -16.69 -0.63 -6.37
N ASP A 78 -16.63 -1.93 -6.71
CA ASP A 78 -17.50 -2.53 -7.73
C ASP A 78 -18.80 -3.12 -7.11
N SER A 79 -18.94 -3.09 -5.78
CA SER A 79 -20.08 -3.67 -5.06
C SER A 79 -21.14 -2.66 -4.60
N GLU A 80 -21.17 -1.44 -5.15
CA GLU A 80 -22.36 -0.58 -5.04
C GLU A 80 -23.34 -0.83 -6.21
N GLU A 81 -24.03 -1.97 -6.21
CA GLU A 81 -25.37 -2.10 -6.79
C GLU A 81 -26.09 -3.38 -6.31
N GLU A 82 -26.30 -3.53 -4.99
CA GLU A 82 -27.47 -4.26 -4.47
C GLU A 82 -28.42 -3.26 -3.80
N GLU A 83 -29.08 -2.42 -4.60
CA GLU A 83 -30.32 -1.78 -4.18
C GLU A 83 -31.45 -2.83 -4.21
N TYR A 84 -31.94 -3.14 -3.00
CA TYR A 84 -32.98 -4.13 -2.67
C TYR A 84 -34.40 -3.69 -3.05
#